data_AF-A0A973LEG4-F1
#
_entry.id   AF-A0A973LEG4-F1
#
_cell.length_a   1.000
_cell.length_b   1.000
_cell.length_c   1.000
_cell.angle_alpha   90.00
_cell.angle_beta   90.00
_cell.angle_gamma   90.00
#
_symmetry.space_group_name_H-M   'P 1'
#
loop_
_entity.id
_entity.type
_entity.pdbx_description
1 polymer ?
#
loop_
_entity_poly.entity_id
_entity_poly.type
_entity_poly.pdbx_seq_one_letter_code
_entity_poly.pdbx_strand_id
1 'polypeptide(L)'
;MPRILITRTGLITAAGAGVDPVLAAMEAGRSHIPSGVGTGAGAGPAGAAPAAPAADGTQSPQHRRTPWPTATLDPADTPWPGGKLWDNAKKYANTAAFGAVAAAVQAMAGAEPVTGDTAIASGVVMAVGCSGSDELNEAMARIAVAAQTDPRPLPKLLYDEVPDFSYIRGIPSQIGQFVAIATGFRGSNVAVYGEGGAGGLGALAQASRLLRSGELDRVIVVGVAPPLSTTMLVAYDREDRLGTAAVPGAGPFDAGRSGAFPGQAAVALLLEREDVVPVFGADAVPVELVSCESRCTPERSGAFAAAAGAALSRHGAVPDVWWAHGSGSTATDAEECAVLGALAAGAHVTSSKGTLGTAFECGGLVDVALAAESLRRGQTPPVGLLVKPDPDLGDLEFVVGTARPAASARTALVTAASHGAKAATAGAAVLWGGAL
;
A
#
# COMPACT_ATOMS: atom_id res chain seq x y z
N MET A 1 -24.06 -15.34 -8.01
CA MET A 1 -22.59 -15.45 -8.18
C MET A 1 -22.03 -15.81 -6.81
N PRO A 2 -21.02 -16.67 -6.73
CA PRO A 2 -20.41 -17.01 -5.44
C PRO A 2 -19.85 -15.75 -4.78
N ARG A 3 -20.00 -15.64 -3.45
CA ARG A 3 -19.32 -14.61 -2.64
C ARG A 3 -17.81 -14.73 -2.80
N ILE A 4 -17.13 -13.58 -2.73
CA ILE A 4 -15.66 -13.51 -2.71
C ILE A 4 -15.23 -13.21 -1.28
N LEU A 5 -14.35 -14.04 -0.75
CA LEU A 5 -13.91 -14.00 0.63
C LEU A 5 -12.45 -13.57 0.69
N ILE A 6 -12.14 -12.60 1.56
CA ILE A 6 -10.79 -12.33 2.04
C ILE A 6 -10.55 -13.31 3.19
N THR A 7 -9.70 -14.30 2.94
CA THR A 7 -9.53 -15.43 3.85
C THR A 7 -8.27 -15.32 4.68
N ARG A 8 -7.24 -14.71 4.11
CA ARG A 8 -5.92 -14.55 4.73
C ARG A 8 -5.29 -13.24 4.30
N THR A 9 -4.48 -12.66 5.18
CA THR A 9 -3.76 -11.41 4.95
C THR A 9 -2.29 -11.57 5.36
N GLY A 10 -1.41 -10.94 4.61
CA GLY A 10 -0.04 -10.67 5.00
C GLY A 10 0.21 -9.18 4.84
N LEU A 11 0.87 -8.56 5.82
CA LEU A 11 1.09 -7.14 5.89
C LEU A 11 2.44 -6.87 6.56
N ILE A 12 3.33 -6.16 5.87
CA ILE A 12 4.62 -5.73 6.39
C ILE A 12 4.65 -4.20 6.33
N THR A 13 4.86 -3.55 7.47
CA THR A 13 4.84 -2.08 7.61
C THR A 13 5.94 -1.60 8.54
N ALA A 14 6.08 -0.28 8.69
CA ALA A 14 6.96 0.31 9.71
C ALA A 14 6.55 0.00 11.17
N ALA A 15 5.34 -0.51 11.40
CA ALA A 15 4.89 -1.00 12.71
C ALA A 15 5.25 -2.47 12.97
N GLY A 16 5.78 -3.17 11.96
CA GLY A 16 6.14 -4.58 12.02
C GLY A 16 5.34 -5.45 11.05
N ALA A 17 5.55 -6.77 11.16
CA ALA A 17 4.87 -7.79 10.38
C ALA A 17 3.52 -8.23 11.03
N GLY A 18 2.46 -8.21 10.23
CA GLY A 18 1.09 -8.59 10.59
C GLY A 18 0.16 -7.38 10.76
N VAL A 19 -1.14 -7.65 10.85
CA VAL A 19 -2.17 -6.63 11.14
C VAL A 19 -2.17 -6.20 12.61
N ASP A 20 -1.80 -7.09 13.54
CA ASP A 20 -1.85 -6.84 14.98
C ASP A 20 -0.95 -5.69 15.44
N PRO A 21 0.34 -5.62 15.05
CA PRO A 21 1.20 -4.53 15.47
C PRO A 21 0.71 -3.17 14.95
N VAL A 22 0.13 -3.15 13.75
CA VAL A 22 -0.43 -1.94 13.13
C VAL A 22 -1.63 -1.45 13.91
N LEU A 23 -2.63 -2.31 14.14
CA LEU A 23 -3.83 -1.93 14.89
C LEU A 23 -3.49 -1.50 16.32
N ALA A 24 -2.59 -2.23 16.99
CA ALA A 24 -2.11 -1.87 18.32
C ALA A 24 -1.36 -0.51 18.34
N ALA A 25 -0.68 -0.14 17.26
CA ALA A 25 -0.06 1.17 17.10
C ALA A 25 -1.12 2.26 16.90
N MET A 26 -2.11 2.03 16.03
CA MET A 26 -3.23 2.96 15.82
C MET A 26 -4.02 3.18 17.11
N GLU A 27 -4.45 2.12 17.80
CA GLU A 27 -5.18 2.17 19.08
C GLU A 27 -4.45 2.98 20.16
N ALA A 28 -3.12 2.90 20.18
CA ALA A 28 -2.28 3.63 21.12
C ALA A 28 -1.90 5.05 20.65
N GLY A 29 -2.40 5.50 19.48
CA GLY A 29 -2.07 6.79 18.89
C GLY A 29 -0.59 6.93 18.52
N ARG A 30 0.14 5.83 18.31
CA ARG A 30 1.56 5.83 17.96
C ARG A 30 1.72 5.99 16.44
N SER A 31 2.50 6.99 16.03
CA SER A 31 2.94 7.13 14.65
C SER A 31 4.33 6.51 14.46
N HIS A 32 4.51 5.77 13.37
CA HIS A 32 5.80 5.22 12.93
C HIS A 32 6.51 6.12 11.91
N ILE A 33 5.95 7.31 11.67
CA ILE A 33 6.61 8.36 10.88
C ILE A 33 7.55 9.13 11.82
N PRO A 34 8.84 9.32 11.47
CA PRO A 34 9.76 10.09 12.30
C PRO A 34 9.26 11.53 12.55
N SER A 35 9.29 11.98 13.80
CA SER A 35 8.77 13.31 14.20
C SER A 35 9.64 14.50 13.79
N GLY A 36 10.88 14.26 13.36
CA GLY A 36 11.87 15.30 13.05
C GLY A 36 12.13 15.50 11.56
N VAL A 37 12.53 16.72 11.20
CA VAL A 37 13.24 17.01 9.94
C VAL A 37 14.57 16.26 10.02
N GLY A 38 14.93 15.48 9.00
CA GLY A 38 16.26 14.84 8.96
C GLY A 38 17.35 15.89 9.18
N THR A 39 17.97 15.92 10.36
CA THR A 39 19.06 16.86 10.68
C THR A 39 20.33 16.41 9.96
N GLY A 40 20.38 16.69 8.65
CA GLY A 40 21.52 16.44 7.78
C GLY A 40 22.16 17.70 7.20
N ALA A 41 21.72 18.90 7.61
CA ALA A 41 22.30 20.18 7.23
C ALA A 41 23.22 20.72 8.33
N GLY A 42 24.22 19.93 8.72
CA GLY A 42 25.42 20.47 9.35
C GLY A 42 26.33 20.98 8.25
N ALA A 43 26.56 22.30 8.20
CA ALA A 43 27.62 22.89 7.40
C ALA A 43 28.99 22.35 7.89
N GLY A 44 29.45 21.26 7.27
CA GLY A 44 30.84 20.80 7.35
C GLY A 44 31.63 21.38 6.17
N PRO A 45 32.93 21.67 6.33
CA PRO A 45 33.68 22.46 5.37
C PRO A 45 33.75 21.74 4.01
N ALA A 46 33.60 22.52 2.94
CA ALA A 46 33.76 22.06 1.57
C ALA A 46 35.14 21.39 1.40
N GLY A 47 35.18 20.11 1.02
CA GLY A 47 36.44 19.47 0.61
C GLY A 47 36.65 17.98 0.89
N ALA A 48 35.66 17.18 1.31
CA ALA A 48 35.85 15.73 1.46
C ALA A 48 35.18 14.95 0.33
N ALA A 49 35.98 14.19 -0.42
CA ALA A 49 35.53 13.28 -1.48
C ALA A 49 34.55 12.21 -0.93
N PRO A 50 33.58 11.73 -1.74
CA PRO A 50 32.67 10.69 -1.29
C PRO A 50 33.45 9.39 -1.05
N ALA A 51 33.33 8.84 0.16
CA ALA A 51 33.80 7.50 0.46
C ALA A 51 32.95 6.46 -0.29
N ALA A 52 33.61 5.38 -0.75
CA ALA A 52 32.98 4.27 -1.46
C ALA A 52 31.82 3.64 -0.66
N PRO A 53 30.78 3.10 -1.32
CA PRO A 53 29.64 2.53 -0.63
C PRO A 53 30.04 1.25 0.11
N ALA A 54 29.68 1.18 1.38
CA ALA A 54 29.76 -0.06 2.15
C ALA A 54 28.67 -1.04 1.65
N ALA A 55 29.00 -2.33 1.69
CA ALA A 55 28.19 -3.43 1.18
C ALA A 55 27.16 -3.97 2.21
N ASP A 56 26.62 -3.11 3.06
CA ASP A 56 25.58 -3.41 4.02
C ASP A 56 24.25 -2.77 3.59
N GLY A 57 23.30 -3.61 3.16
CA GLY A 57 21.97 -3.22 2.66
C GLY A 57 21.03 -2.63 3.72
N THR A 58 21.55 -1.92 4.71
CA THR A 58 20.78 -1.26 5.77
C THR A 58 20.65 0.22 5.46
N GLN A 59 19.57 0.57 4.76
CA GLN A 59 19.20 1.93 4.34
C GLN A 59 20.16 2.55 3.31
N SER A 60 19.60 3.09 2.21
CA SER A 60 20.32 4.12 1.46
C SER A 60 20.64 5.27 2.42
N PRO A 61 21.92 5.67 2.62
CA PRO A 61 22.31 6.74 3.55
C PRO A 61 21.67 8.12 3.25
N GLN A 62 20.92 8.23 2.15
CA GLN A 62 20.36 9.46 1.60
C GLN A 62 19.01 9.84 2.23
N HIS A 63 18.16 8.88 2.62
CA HIS A 63 16.83 9.19 3.21
C HIS A 63 16.91 9.87 4.58
N ARG A 64 18.01 9.72 5.31
CA ARG A 64 18.23 10.45 6.58
C ARG A 64 18.42 11.96 6.41
N ARG A 65 18.54 12.44 5.17
CA ARG A 65 18.84 13.85 4.84
C ARG A 65 17.75 14.54 4.02
N THR A 66 16.64 13.86 3.69
CA THR A 66 15.52 14.47 2.98
C THR A 66 14.58 15.19 3.94
N PRO A 67 13.91 16.28 3.53
CA PRO A 67 13.01 17.05 4.40
C PRO A 67 11.71 16.30 4.74
N TRP A 68 11.41 15.19 4.06
CA TRP A 68 10.18 14.42 4.24
C TRP A 68 10.41 13.21 5.16
N PRO A 69 9.93 13.23 6.41
CA PRO A 69 10.00 12.05 7.27
C PRO A 69 9.20 10.92 6.65
N THR A 70 9.81 9.74 6.57
CA THR A 70 9.24 8.57 5.89
C THR A 70 9.15 7.42 6.88
N ALA A 71 7.99 6.75 6.94
CA ALA A 71 7.85 5.49 7.65
C ALA A 71 8.46 4.37 6.81
N THR A 72 9.49 3.69 7.34
CA THR A 72 10.28 2.70 6.59
C THR A 72 10.08 1.29 7.13
N LEU A 73 10.11 0.30 6.24
CA LEU A 73 10.13 -1.11 6.65
C LEU A 73 11.44 -1.45 7.36
N ASP A 74 11.37 -2.37 8.32
CA ASP A 74 12.55 -3.07 8.80
C ASP A 74 12.92 -4.19 7.81
N PRO A 75 14.14 -4.22 7.24
CA PRO A 75 14.58 -5.31 6.39
C PRO A 75 14.44 -6.71 7.04
N ALA A 76 14.53 -6.80 8.37
CA ALA A 76 14.34 -8.04 9.12
C ALA A 76 12.93 -8.61 8.96
N ASP A 77 11.93 -7.75 8.72
CA ASP A 77 10.53 -8.14 8.48
C ASP A 77 10.26 -8.53 7.02
N THR A 78 11.27 -8.45 6.14
CA THR A 78 11.18 -8.83 4.72
C THR A 78 12.10 -10.01 4.39
N PRO A 79 11.95 -11.17 5.06
CA PRO A 79 12.83 -12.31 4.84
C PRO A 79 12.71 -12.85 3.41
N TRP A 80 13.84 -13.29 2.86
CA TRP A 80 13.89 -14.04 1.61
C TRP A 80 13.98 -15.54 1.91
N PRO A 81 13.20 -16.40 1.23
CA PRO A 81 13.29 -17.83 1.45
C PRO A 81 14.70 -18.38 1.13
N GLY A 82 15.09 -19.47 1.80
CA GLY A 82 16.40 -20.10 1.62
C GLY A 82 16.41 -21.21 0.55
N GLY A 83 17.62 -21.63 0.17
CA GLY A 83 17.86 -22.80 -0.69
C GLY A 83 18.21 -22.43 -2.13
N LYS A 84 18.75 -23.41 -2.87
CA LYS A 84 19.41 -23.21 -4.17
C LYS A 84 18.56 -22.44 -5.20
N LEU A 85 17.24 -22.66 -5.22
CA LEU A 85 16.35 -21.91 -6.10
C LEU A 85 16.34 -20.42 -5.75
N TRP A 86 16.09 -20.12 -4.48
CA TRP A 86 15.96 -18.76 -3.96
C TRP A 86 17.29 -18.00 -3.94
N ASP A 87 18.39 -18.69 -3.67
CA ASP A 87 19.75 -18.12 -3.75
C ASP A 87 20.06 -17.63 -5.18
N ASN A 88 19.63 -18.38 -6.20
CA ASN A 88 19.77 -17.95 -7.59
C ASN A 88 18.77 -16.86 -7.97
N ALA A 89 17.52 -16.99 -7.52
CA ALA A 89 16.45 -16.03 -7.76
C ALA A 89 16.79 -14.62 -7.24
N LYS A 90 17.54 -14.54 -6.13
CA LYS A 90 17.95 -13.28 -5.48
C LYS A 90 18.69 -12.33 -6.42
N LYS A 91 19.41 -12.83 -7.44
CA LYS A 91 20.10 -12.02 -8.46
C LYS A 91 19.14 -11.13 -9.25
N TYR A 92 17.89 -11.59 -9.40
CA TYR A 92 16.86 -10.92 -10.15
C TYR A 92 15.85 -10.20 -9.26
N ALA A 93 15.93 -10.32 -7.93
CA ALA A 93 15.00 -9.66 -7.02
C ALA A 93 15.41 -8.19 -6.78
N ASN A 94 14.41 -7.30 -6.74
CA ASN A 94 14.54 -5.93 -6.25
C ASN A 94 13.89 -5.81 -4.86
N THR A 95 13.99 -4.64 -4.19
CA THR A 95 13.39 -4.41 -2.87
C THR A 95 11.89 -4.77 -2.81
N ALA A 96 11.14 -4.42 -3.86
CA ALA A 96 9.71 -4.72 -3.92
C ALA A 96 9.44 -6.23 -3.94
N ALA A 97 10.30 -7.03 -4.58
CA ALA A 97 10.18 -8.48 -4.57
C ALA A 97 10.34 -9.07 -3.16
N PHE A 98 11.26 -8.55 -2.33
CA PHE A 98 11.41 -9.01 -0.94
C PHE A 98 10.13 -8.75 -0.13
N GLY A 99 9.59 -7.53 -0.22
CA GLY A 99 8.32 -7.18 0.44
C GLY A 99 7.15 -8.05 -0.03
N ALA A 100 7.00 -8.23 -1.33
CA ALA A 100 5.94 -9.05 -1.92
C ALA A 100 6.00 -10.51 -1.48
N VAL A 101 7.20 -11.11 -1.50
CA VAL A 101 7.40 -12.50 -1.06
C VAL A 101 7.14 -12.63 0.43
N ALA A 102 7.64 -11.72 1.25
CA ALA A 102 7.41 -11.76 2.70
C ALA A 102 5.91 -11.66 3.05
N ALA A 103 5.19 -10.71 2.44
CA ALA A 103 3.75 -10.58 2.64
C ALA A 103 2.98 -11.81 2.14
N ALA A 104 3.34 -12.36 0.97
CA ALA A 104 2.69 -13.55 0.44
C ALA A 104 2.95 -14.80 1.29
N VAL A 105 4.19 -14.99 1.77
CA VAL A 105 4.54 -16.10 2.68
C VAL A 105 3.77 -15.96 4.00
N GLN A 106 3.67 -14.75 4.56
CA GLN A 106 2.86 -14.51 5.76
C GLN A 106 1.37 -14.82 5.52
N ALA A 107 0.81 -14.38 4.39
CA ALA A 107 -0.58 -14.69 4.03
C ALA A 107 -0.81 -16.20 3.89
N MET A 108 0.18 -16.95 3.41
CA MET A 108 0.10 -18.42 3.25
C MET A 108 0.55 -19.20 4.48
N ALA A 109 0.94 -18.56 5.58
CA ALA A 109 1.45 -19.25 6.76
C ALA A 109 0.40 -20.22 7.34
N GLY A 110 0.78 -21.48 7.54
CA GLY A 110 -0.14 -22.53 8.02
C GLY A 110 -1.18 -23.00 6.98
N ALA A 111 -1.11 -22.55 5.72
CA ALA A 111 -1.85 -23.19 4.62
C ALA A 111 -1.10 -24.44 4.16
N GLU A 112 -1.84 -25.47 3.70
CA GLU A 112 -1.20 -26.57 2.99
C GLU A 112 -0.65 -26.05 1.66
N PRO A 113 0.57 -26.44 1.26
CA PRO A 113 1.14 -26.06 -0.02
C PRO A 113 0.22 -26.43 -1.19
N VAL A 114 0.00 -25.51 -2.13
CA VAL A 114 -0.65 -25.82 -3.41
C VAL A 114 0.33 -26.66 -4.24
N THR A 115 0.29 -27.98 -4.08
CA THR A 115 1.14 -28.91 -4.82
C THR A 115 0.35 -29.71 -5.84
N GLY A 116 0.85 -29.78 -7.08
CA GLY A 116 0.33 -30.65 -8.13
C GLY A 116 -0.65 -29.99 -9.10
N ASP A 117 -1.34 -30.84 -9.85
CA ASP A 117 -2.44 -30.51 -10.75
C ASP A 117 -3.72 -30.42 -9.91
N THR A 118 -3.92 -29.28 -9.25
CA THR A 118 -5.09 -29.05 -8.41
C THR A 118 -6.25 -28.63 -9.29
N ALA A 119 -7.44 -29.18 -9.05
CA ALA A 119 -8.71 -28.74 -9.65
C ALA A 119 -9.09 -27.26 -9.34
N ILE A 120 -8.19 -26.50 -8.70
CA ILE A 120 -8.34 -25.11 -8.27
C ILE A 120 -7.45 -24.23 -9.14
N ALA A 121 -8.06 -23.38 -9.96
CA ALA A 121 -7.39 -22.35 -10.73
C ALA A 121 -6.93 -21.20 -9.83
N SER A 122 -5.63 -21.09 -9.58
CA SER A 122 -5.04 -20.09 -8.68
C SER A 122 -4.16 -19.10 -9.44
N GLY A 123 -4.21 -17.80 -9.11
CA GLY A 123 -3.41 -16.78 -9.81
C GLY A 123 -2.95 -15.62 -8.92
N VAL A 124 -2.08 -14.79 -9.48
CA VAL A 124 -1.48 -13.63 -8.82
C VAL A 124 -1.92 -12.36 -9.53
N VAL A 125 -2.41 -11.38 -8.78
CA VAL A 125 -2.67 -10.02 -9.29
C VAL A 125 -1.84 -9.05 -8.47
N MET A 126 -1.11 -8.15 -9.11
CA MET A 126 -0.27 -7.18 -8.41
C MET A 126 -0.62 -5.74 -8.77
N ALA A 127 -0.66 -4.88 -7.75
CA ALA A 127 -0.71 -3.44 -7.90
C ALA A 127 0.71 -2.92 -8.16
N VAL A 128 0.89 -2.20 -9.27
CA VAL A 128 2.18 -1.63 -9.67
C VAL A 128 2.04 -0.13 -9.85
N GLY A 129 2.70 0.66 -9.00
CA GLY A 129 2.81 2.11 -9.18
C GLY A 129 4.06 2.47 -9.97
N CYS A 130 5.25 2.18 -9.44
CA CYS A 130 6.50 2.39 -10.16
C CYS A 130 7.39 1.15 -10.21
N SER A 131 7.72 0.72 -11.42
CA SER A 131 8.69 -0.34 -11.64
C SER A 131 10.10 0.24 -11.73
N GLY A 132 10.84 0.18 -10.63
CA GLY A 132 12.26 0.57 -10.59
C GLY A 132 12.59 1.73 -9.66
N SER A 133 11.71 2.03 -8.70
CA SER A 133 11.81 3.13 -7.72
C SER A 133 13.16 3.29 -7.01
N ASP A 134 13.96 2.22 -6.90
CA ASP A 134 15.13 2.23 -6.03
C ASP A 134 16.43 2.14 -6.86
N GLU A 135 16.61 1.07 -7.63
CA GLU A 135 17.91 0.79 -8.27
C GLU A 135 18.08 1.52 -9.60
N LEU A 136 17.14 1.35 -10.53
CA LEU A 136 17.25 1.90 -11.88
C LEU A 136 16.95 3.40 -11.90
N ASN A 137 15.91 3.87 -11.19
CA ASN A 137 15.58 5.30 -11.17
C ASN A 137 16.69 6.15 -10.54
N GLU A 138 17.32 5.67 -9.47
CA GLU A 138 18.48 6.36 -8.92
C GLU A 138 19.72 6.22 -9.81
N ALA A 139 19.97 5.03 -10.38
CA ALA A 139 21.09 4.84 -11.30
C ALA A 139 20.97 5.76 -12.53
N MET A 140 19.77 5.88 -13.11
CA MET A 140 19.52 6.76 -14.25
C MET A 140 19.84 8.22 -13.91
N ALA A 141 19.37 8.74 -12.77
CA ALA A 141 19.67 10.11 -12.35
C ALA A 141 21.18 10.32 -12.11
N ARG A 142 21.85 9.38 -11.42
CA ARG A 142 23.30 9.43 -11.18
C ARG A 142 24.10 9.39 -12.48
N ILE A 143 23.77 8.46 -13.38
CA ILE A 143 24.42 8.30 -14.68
C ILE A 143 24.21 9.55 -15.54
N ALA A 144 22.99 10.12 -15.55
CA ALA A 144 22.70 11.33 -16.31
C ALA A 144 23.55 12.53 -15.86
N VAL A 145 23.79 12.67 -14.55
CA VAL A 145 24.70 13.69 -14.01
C VAL A 145 26.15 13.37 -14.36
N ALA A 146 26.60 12.13 -14.14
CA ALA A 146 27.96 11.71 -14.42
C ALA A 146 28.33 11.92 -15.90
N ALA A 147 27.42 11.58 -16.82
CA ALA A 147 27.60 11.70 -18.26
C ALA A 147 27.88 13.14 -18.75
N GLN A 148 27.59 14.17 -17.95
CA GLN A 148 27.91 15.56 -18.30
C GLN A 148 29.41 15.87 -18.19
N THR A 149 30.14 15.12 -17.36
CA THR A 149 31.54 15.38 -17.03
C THR A 149 32.45 14.18 -17.26
N ASP A 150 31.88 12.99 -17.44
CA ASP A 150 32.66 11.75 -17.62
C ASP A 150 33.34 11.71 -18.99
N PRO A 151 34.67 11.47 -19.05
CA PRO A 151 35.40 11.43 -20.31
C PRO A 151 35.16 10.14 -21.13
N ARG A 152 34.55 9.10 -20.56
CA ARG A 152 34.25 7.86 -21.27
C ARG A 152 33.16 8.10 -22.32
N PRO A 153 33.23 7.44 -23.49
CA PRO A 153 32.10 7.40 -24.42
C PRO A 153 30.85 6.86 -23.72
N LEU A 154 29.68 7.42 -24.02
CA LEU A 154 28.40 7.05 -23.39
C LEU A 154 28.16 5.52 -23.35
N PRO A 155 28.43 4.72 -24.41
CA PRO A 155 28.26 3.27 -24.33
C PRO A 155 29.12 2.58 -23.26
N LYS A 156 30.36 3.06 -23.04
CA LYS A 156 31.26 2.51 -22.02
C LYS A 156 30.79 2.89 -20.62
N LEU A 157 30.37 4.14 -20.45
CA LEU A 157 29.78 4.62 -19.19
C LEU A 157 28.54 3.78 -18.83
N LEU A 158 27.61 3.59 -19.77
CA LEU A 158 26.42 2.79 -19.53
C LEU A 158 26.75 1.32 -19.23
N TYR A 159 27.72 0.73 -19.93
CA TYR A 159 28.16 -0.64 -19.68
C TYR A 159 28.75 -0.83 -18.27
N ASP A 160 29.51 0.16 -17.78
CA ASP A 160 30.15 0.07 -16.47
C ASP A 160 29.21 0.40 -15.30
N GLU A 161 28.29 1.33 -15.49
CA GLU A 161 27.51 1.92 -14.39
C GLU A 161 26.10 1.32 -14.25
N VAL A 162 25.54 0.69 -15.29
CA VAL A 162 24.23 0.03 -15.21
C VAL A 162 24.42 -1.35 -14.57
N PRO A 163 23.84 -1.62 -13.39
CA PRO A 163 24.02 -2.91 -12.73
C PRO A 163 23.51 -4.08 -13.57
N ASP A 164 24.18 -5.23 -13.46
CA ASP A 164 23.72 -6.47 -14.08
C ASP A 164 22.27 -6.79 -13.68
N PHE A 165 21.50 -7.31 -14.63
CA PHE A 165 20.09 -7.65 -14.46
C PHE A 165 19.15 -6.48 -14.14
N SER A 166 19.61 -5.21 -14.16
CA SER A 166 18.74 -4.04 -13.89
C SER A 166 17.49 -4.01 -14.75
N TYR A 167 17.59 -4.43 -16.01
CA TYR A 167 16.42 -4.56 -16.88
C TYR A 167 15.41 -5.56 -16.32
N ILE A 168 15.86 -6.76 -15.96
CA ILE A 168 15.00 -7.83 -15.42
C ILE A 168 14.39 -7.41 -14.08
N ARG A 169 15.21 -6.87 -13.17
CA ARG A 169 14.77 -6.31 -11.87
C ARG A 169 13.77 -5.17 -12.02
N GLY A 170 13.81 -4.47 -13.14
CA GLY A 170 12.89 -3.42 -13.49
C GLY A 170 11.56 -3.92 -14.06
N ILE A 171 11.41 -5.22 -14.39
CA ILE A 171 10.17 -5.75 -14.96
C ILE A 171 9.12 -5.90 -13.85
N PRO A 172 8.03 -5.15 -13.89
CA PRO A 172 7.05 -5.16 -12.81
C PRO A 172 6.35 -6.51 -12.60
N SER A 173 6.03 -7.25 -13.68
CA SER A 173 5.40 -8.57 -13.59
C SER A 173 6.26 -9.65 -12.92
N GLN A 174 7.54 -9.36 -12.72
CA GLN A 174 8.48 -10.25 -12.03
C GLN A 174 8.13 -10.44 -10.55
N ILE A 175 7.58 -9.40 -9.90
CA ILE A 175 7.16 -9.47 -8.50
C ILE A 175 6.16 -10.62 -8.32
N GLY A 176 5.16 -10.72 -9.20
CA GLY A 176 4.19 -11.82 -9.16
C GLY A 176 4.76 -13.18 -9.53
N GLN A 177 5.87 -13.25 -10.28
CA GLN A 177 6.56 -14.52 -10.52
C GLN A 177 7.18 -15.06 -9.23
N PHE A 178 7.82 -14.20 -8.43
CA PHE A 178 8.34 -14.62 -7.13
C PHE A 178 7.23 -15.02 -6.15
N VAL A 179 6.12 -14.29 -6.15
CA VAL A 179 4.93 -14.66 -5.36
C VAL A 179 4.36 -16.00 -5.82
N ALA A 180 4.25 -16.25 -7.13
CA ALA A 180 3.81 -17.53 -7.67
C ALA A 180 4.72 -18.69 -7.22
N ILE A 181 6.05 -18.49 -7.23
CA ILE A 181 7.02 -19.47 -6.74
C ILE A 181 6.84 -19.71 -5.23
N ALA A 182 6.64 -18.65 -4.43
CA ALA A 182 6.46 -18.75 -2.98
C ALA A 182 5.16 -19.45 -2.58
N THR A 183 4.09 -19.26 -3.35
CA THR A 183 2.74 -19.74 -3.03
C THR A 183 2.38 -21.06 -3.72
N GLY A 184 3.11 -21.43 -4.78
CA GLY A 184 2.80 -22.57 -5.64
C GLY A 184 1.69 -22.29 -6.67
N PHE A 185 1.22 -21.04 -6.80
CA PHE A 185 0.17 -20.67 -7.73
C PHE A 185 0.67 -20.75 -9.18
N ARG A 186 -0.17 -21.29 -10.08
CA ARG A 186 0.22 -21.64 -11.46
C ARG A 186 -0.61 -21.02 -12.57
N GLY A 187 -1.68 -20.31 -12.24
CA GLY A 187 -2.55 -19.62 -13.19
C GLY A 187 -2.05 -18.21 -13.52
N SER A 188 -2.98 -17.32 -13.85
CA SER A 188 -2.69 -15.98 -14.39
C SER A 188 -1.80 -15.15 -13.46
N ASN A 189 -0.78 -14.51 -14.03
CA ASN A 189 0.09 -13.54 -13.36
C ASN A 189 -0.15 -12.15 -13.98
N VAL A 190 -0.91 -11.30 -13.30
CA VAL A 190 -1.44 -10.05 -13.85
C VAL A 190 -0.88 -8.85 -13.10
N ALA A 191 -0.33 -7.88 -13.83
CA ALA A 191 0.10 -6.59 -13.29
C ALA A 191 -0.88 -5.48 -13.71
N VAL A 192 -1.40 -4.74 -12.72
CA VAL A 192 -2.30 -3.60 -12.92
C VAL A 192 -1.52 -2.30 -12.77
N TYR A 193 -1.56 -1.47 -13.81
CA TYR A 193 -0.80 -0.21 -13.91
C TYR A 193 -1.71 1.01 -13.99
N GLY A 194 -1.14 2.18 -13.66
CA GLY A 194 -1.68 3.48 -14.09
C GLY A 194 -2.64 4.15 -13.12
N GLU A 195 -2.79 3.61 -11.91
CA GLU A 195 -3.80 4.05 -10.95
C GLU A 195 -3.23 4.73 -9.70
N GLY A 196 -1.92 4.97 -9.63
CA GLY A 196 -1.26 5.67 -8.51
C GLY A 196 -1.70 5.13 -7.16
N GLY A 197 -2.12 6.02 -6.24
CA GLY A 197 -2.64 5.64 -4.92
C GLY A 197 -3.94 4.84 -4.91
N ALA A 198 -4.68 4.79 -6.03
CA ALA A 198 -5.84 3.92 -6.20
C ALA A 198 -5.48 2.50 -6.71
N GLY A 199 -4.22 2.27 -7.12
CA GLY A 199 -3.80 1.04 -7.81
C GLY A 199 -4.00 -0.25 -7.02
N GLY A 200 -3.90 -0.19 -5.70
CA GLY A 200 -4.24 -1.31 -4.82
C GLY A 200 -5.70 -1.76 -4.98
N LEU A 201 -6.64 -0.81 -5.02
CA LEU A 201 -8.05 -1.09 -5.23
C LEU A 201 -8.35 -1.45 -6.70
N GLY A 202 -7.58 -0.92 -7.66
CA GLY A 202 -7.60 -1.39 -9.06
C GLY A 202 -7.22 -2.86 -9.22
N ALA A 203 -6.13 -3.28 -8.57
CA ALA A 203 -5.69 -4.67 -8.51
C ALA A 203 -6.72 -5.57 -7.83
N LEU A 204 -7.31 -5.11 -6.71
CA LEU A 204 -8.37 -5.82 -6.02
C LEU A 204 -9.63 -5.96 -6.89
N ALA A 205 -10.03 -4.90 -7.62
CA ALA A 205 -11.14 -4.94 -8.55
C ALA A 205 -10.88 -5.92 -9.71
N GLN A 206 -9.65 -5.96 -10.24
CA GLN A 206 -9.26 -6.90 -11.28
C GLN A 206 -9.29 -8.36 -10.79
N ALA A 207 -8.75 -8.64 -9.61
CA ALA A 207 -8.83 -9.96 -8.98
C ALA A 207 -10.30 -10.38 -8.77
N SER A 208 -11.13 -9.46 -8.30
CA SER A 208 -12.55 -9.70 -8.09
C SER A 208 -13.30 -10.01 -9.38
N ARG A 209 -12.89 -9.43 -10.53
CA ARG A 209 -13.40 -9.78 -11.87
C ARG A 209 -12.98 -11.19 -12.30
N LEU A 210 -11.72 -11.57 -12.12
CA LEU A 210 -11.20 -12.90 -12.46
C LEU A 210 -11.88 -14.01 -11.65
N LEU A 211 -12.20 -13.74 -10.39
CA LEU A 211 -12.97 -14.65 -9.54
C LEU A 211 -14.43 -14.73 -10.01
N ARG A 212 -15.10 -13.59 -10.22
CA ARG A 212 -16.51 -13.57 -10.65
C ARG A 212 -16.75 -14.18 -12.03
N SER A 213 -15.78 -14.11 -12.95
CA SER A 213 -15.87 -14.73 -14.27
C SER A 213 -15.70 -16.24 -14.24
N GLY A 214 -15.19 -16.81 -13.14
CA GLY A 214 -14.82 -18.21 -13.06
C GLY A 214 -13.47 -18.53 -13.71
N GLU A 215 -12.70 -17.53 -14.15
CA GLU A 215 -11.36 -17.74 -14.72
C GLU A 215 -10.39 -18.25 -13.66
N LEU A 216 -10.51 -17.73 -12.44
CA LEU A 216 -9.75 -18.18 -11.28
C LEU A 216 -10.70 -18.50 -10.13
N ASP A 217 -10.30 -19.47 -9.33
CA ASP A 217 -10.96 -19.91 -8.10
C ASP A 217 -10.35 -19.23 -6.87
N ARG A 218 -9.05 -18.90 -6.94
CA ARG A 218 -8.27 -18.25 -5.90
C ARG A 218 -7.31 -17.23 -6.48
N VAL A 219 -7.19 -16.08 -5.84
CA VAL A 219 -6.26 -15.03 -6.26
C VAL A 219 -5.51 -14.49 -5.05
N ILE A 220 -4.19 -14.44 -5.13
CA ILE A 220 -3.40 -13.63 -4.20
C ILE A 220 -3.19 -12.24 -4.82
N VAL A 221 -3.69 -11.21 -4.16
CA VAL A 221 -3.52 -9.81 -4.56
C VAL A 221 -2.35 -9.22 -3.78
N VAL A 222 -1.34 -8.68 -4.45
CA VAL A 222 -0.13 -8.16 -3.81
C VAL A 222 0.11 -6.70 -4.19
N GLY A 223 0.49 -5.89 -3.21
CA GLY A 223 0.93 -4.51 -3.41
C GLY A 223 2.20 -4.23 -2.60
N VAL A 224 3.11 -3.45 -3.16
CA VAL A 224 4.33 -3.03 -2.47
C VAL A 224 4.59 -1.56 -2.75
N ALA A 225 4.82 -0.79 -1.68
CA ALA A 225 5.35 0.55 -1.71
C ALA A 225 6.82 0.49 -1.25
N PRO A 226 7.76 0.34 -2.20
CA PRO A 226 9.19 0.31 -1.90
C PRO A 226 9.72 1.71 -1.50
N PRO A 227 10.98 1.80 -1.05
CA PRO A 227 11.67 3.09 -0.87
C PRO A 227 11.54 4.02 -2.08
N LEU A 228 11.10 5.25 -1.85
CA LEU A 228 11.01 6.26 -2.90
C LEU A 228 12.34 6.99 -3.12
N SER A 229 12.88 6.98 -4.34
CA SER A 229 14.03 7.83 -4.66
C SER A 229 13.76 9.32 -4.35
N THR A 230 14.83 10.09 -4.12
CA THR A 230 14.73 11.54 -3.89
C THR A 230 14.00 12.25 -5.03
N THR A 231 14.22 11.82 -6.28
CA THR A 231 13.53 12.37 -7.46
C THR A 231 12.01 12.18 -7.38
N MET A 232 11.56 11.01 -6.91
CA MET A 232 10.13 10.74 -6.72
C MET A 232 9.54 11.59 -5.59
N LEU A 233 10.24 11.71 -4.46
CA LEU A 233 9.78 12.54 -3.35
C LEU A 233 9.62 14.01 -3.78
N VAL A 234 10.58 14.56 -4.52
CA VAL A 234 10.49 15.90 -5.13
C VAL A 234 9.31 15.99 -6.10
N ALA A 235 9.08 14.97 -6.92
CA ALA A 235 7.97 14.96 -7.87
C ALA A 235 6.61 14.95 -7.15
N TYR A 236 6.44 14.10 -6.13
CA TYR A 236 5.21 14.05 -5.33
C TYR A 236 4.96 15.37 -4.59
N ASP A 237 5.98 15.96 -3.96
CA ASP A 237 5.88 17.23 -3.23
C ASP A 237 5.47 18.41 -4.14
N ARG A 238 5.84 18.38 -5.41
CA ARG A 238 5.42 19.39 -6.41
C ARG A 238 3.96 19.26 -6.82
N GLU A 239 3.43 18.04 -6.85
CA GLU A 239 2.03 17.79 -7.26
C GLU A 239 1.04 18.00 -6.12
N ASP A 240 1.46 17.67 -4.90
CA ASP A 240 0.75 17.96 -3.65
C ASP A 240 1.74 17.88 -2.48
N ARG A 241 1.78 18.93 -1.67
CA ARG A 241 2.87 19.16 -0.70
C ARG A 241 2.92 18.02 0.31
N LEU A 242 4.11 17.47 0.52
CA LEU A 242 4.34 16.45 1.53
C LEU A 242 4.57 17.09 2.90
N GLY A 243 4.18 16.38 3.95
CA GLY A 243 4.43 16.78 5.33
C GLY A 243 5.92 16.75 5.67
N THR A 244 6.37 17.72 6.48
CA THR A 244 7.78 17.85 6.88
C THR A 244 8.02 17.59 8.38
N ALA A 245 6.95 17.47 9.17
CA ALA A 245 7.01 17.18 10.59
C ALA A 245 5.79 16.37 11.04
N ALA A 246 6.00 15.09 11.33
CA ALA A 246 4.95 14.19 11.81
C ALA A 246 4.75 14.34 13.32
N VAL A 247 4.01 15.38 13.71
CA VAL A 247 3.68 15.69 15.10
C VAL A 247 2.16 15.65 15.32
N PRO A 248 1.67 15.44 16.56
CA PRO A 248 0.24 15.53 16.84
C PRO A 248 -0.34 16.85 16.33
N GLY A 249 -1.45 16.78 15.58
CA GLY A 249 -2.07 17.93 14.92
C GLY A 249 -1.66 18.13 13.46
N ALA A 250 -0.75 17.29 12.92
CA ALA A 250 -0.27 17.41 11.54
C ALA A 250 -0.81 16.32 10.59
N GLY A 251 -1.63 15.40 11.10
CA GLY A 251 -2.13 14.22 10.39
C GLY A 251 -3.40 14.43 9.55
N PRO A 252 -3.91 13.36 8.91
CA PRO A 252 -5.15 13.39 8.15
C PRO A 252 -6.32 14.01 8.90
N PHE A 253 -7.10 14.82 8.19
CA PHE A 253 -8.31 15.50 8.69
C PHE A 253 -8.12 16.53 9.81
N ASP A 254 -6.89 16.74 10.32
CA ASP A 254 -6.64 17.75 11.34
C ASP A 254 -6.71 19.16 10.74
N ALA A 255 -7.17 20.14 11.51
CA ALA A 255 -7.12 21.56 11.14
C ALA A 255 -5.68 22.05 10.85
N GLY A 256 -4.68 21.44 11.49
CA GLY A 256 -3.26 21.70 11.31
C GLY A 256 -2.55 20.77 10.31
N ARG A 257 -3.30 19.95 9.54
CA ARG A 257 -2.69 18.95 8.63
C ARG A 257 -1.67 19.56 7.69
N SER A 258 -0.55 18.86 7.52
CA SER A 258 0.65 19.43 6.90
C SER A 258 0.99 18.90 5.51
N GLY A 259 0.16 18.00 4.98
CA GLY A 259 0.42 17.22 3.76
C GLY A 259 0.63 15.74 4.06
N ALA A 260 0.76 14.95 3.00
CA ALA A 260 0.97 13.51 3.12
C ALA A 260 2.39 13.16 3.60
N PHE A 261 2.50 12.17 4.48
CA PHE A 261 3.79 11.62 4.89
C PHE A 261 4.10 10.36 4.09
N PRO A 262 5.28 10.21 3.47
CA PRO A 262 5.61 8.98 2.75
C PRO A 262 5.68 7.77 3.70
N GLY A 263 5.21 6.62 3.23
CA GLY A 263 5.31 5.35 3.96
C GLY A 263 5.65 4.19 3.03
N GLN A 264 6.34 3.19 3.58
CA GLN A 264 6.61 1.92 2.90
C GLN A 264 5.70 0.83 3.47
N ALA A 265 5.25 -0.08 2.60
CA ALA A 265 4.43 -1.22 2.99
C ALA A 265 4.52 -2.34 1.95
N ALA A 266 4.34 -3.59 2.39
CA ALA A 266 4.03 -4.70 1.50
C ALA A 266 2.80 -5.45 2.02
N VAL A 267 1.88 -5.80 1.15
CA VAL A 267 0.61 -6.44 1.53
C VAL A 267 0.24 -7.52 0.54
N ALA A 268 -0.33 -8.61 1.06
CA ALA A 268 -0.89 -9.71 0.30
C ALA A 268 -2.27 -10.06 0.86
N LEU A 269 -3.28 -10.15 0.00
CA LEU A 269 -4.63 -10.60 0.33
C LEU A 269 -4.92 -11.89 -0.42
N LEU A 270 -5.29 -12.96 0.27
CA LEU A 270 -5.82 -14.16 -0.37
C LEU A 270 -7.33 -14.02 -0.53
N LEU A 271 -7.78 -14.06 -1.79
CA LEU A 271 -9.18 -14.04 -2.17
C LEU A 271 -9.60 -15.40 -2.69
N GLU A 272 -10.73 -15.89 -2.22
CA GLU A 272 -11.29 -17.20 -2.61
C GLU A 272 -12.78 -17.07 -2.88
N ARG A 273 -13.29 -17.81 -3.85
CA ARG A 273 -14.74 -17.94 -4.01
C ARG A 273 -15.29 -18.86 -2.94
N GLU A 274 -16.47 -18.55 -2.41
CA GLU A 274 -17.12 -19.35 -1.36
C GLU A 274 -17.41 -20.80 -1.78
N ASP A 275 -17.54 -21.05 -3.08
CA ASP A 275 -17.88 -22.36 -3.65
C ASP A 275 -16.68 -23.29 -3.84
N VAL A 276 -15.46 -22.85 -3.47
CA VAL A 276 -14.20 -23.59 -3.68
C VAL A 276 -13.61 -24.08 -2.35
N VAL A 277 -14.11 -25.23 -1.84
CA VAL A 277 -13.57 -26.06 -0.70
C VAL A 277 -13.46 -25.28 0.64
N PRO A 278 -13.35 -25.91 1.84
CA PRO A 278 -13.15 -25.14 3.07
C PRO A 278 -11.77 -24.49 3.00
N VAL A 279 -11.79 -23.19 2.69
CA VAL A 279 -10.71 -22.21 2.86
C VAL A 279 -9.74 -22.69 3.94
N PHE A 280 -8.53 -23.07 3.52
CA PHE A 280 -7.53 -23.80 4.30
C PHE A 280 -7.54 -23.42 5.80
N GLY A 281 -7.95 -24.36 6.67
CA GLY A 281 -7.67 -24.35 8.12
C GLY A 281 -8.06 -23.07 8.88
N ALA A 282 -9.27 -22.54 8.67
CA ALA A 282 -9.68 -21.24 9.22
C ALA A 282 -9.69 -21.17 10.76
N ASP A 283 -8.63 -20.60 11.34
CA ASP A 283 -8.62 -20.10 12.72
C ASP A 283 -9.43 -18.80 12.88
N ALA A 284 -9.95 -18.21 11.78
CA ALA A 284 -10.73 -16.98 11.85
C ALA A 284 -11.83 -16.87 10.76
N VAL A 285 -12.93 -16.19 11.10
CA VAL A 285 -14.13 -15.98 10.24
C VAL A 285 -13.81 -15.10 9.03
N PRO A 286 -13.88 -15.57 7.77
CA PRO A 286 -13.51 -14.76 6.60
C PRO A 286 -14.40 -13.52 6.44
N VAL A 287 -13.85 -12.48 5.80
CA VAL A 287 -14.57 -11.23 5.49
C VAL A 287 -14.96 -11.24 4.01
N GLU A 288 -16.20 -10.90 3.70
CA GLU A 288 -16.67 -10.82 2.31
C GLU A 288 -16.19 -9.51 1.65
N LEU A 289 -15.65 -9.62 0.44
CA LEU A 289 -15.48 -8.49 -0.48
C LEU A 289 -16.74 -8.35 -1.34
N VAL A 290 -17.68 -7.52 -0.88
CA VAL A 290 -18.98 -7.30 -1.54
C VAL A 290 -18.78 -6.66 -2.92
N SER A 291 -17.95 -5.62 -2.98
CA SER A 291 -17.66 -4.90 -4.21
C SER A 291 -16.29 -4.21 -4.14
N CYS A 292 -15.66 -4.02 -5.31
CA CYS A 292 -14.46 -3.21 -5.45
C CYS A 292 -14.46 -2.58 -6.84
N GLU A 293 -14.30 -1.26 -6.87
CA GLU A 293 -14.35 -0.44 -8.07
C GLU A 293 -13.14 0.48 -8.12
N SER A 294 -12.62 0.72 -9.31
CA SER A 294 -11.66 1.79 -9.59
C SER A 294 -12.16 2.57 -10.80
N ARG A 295 -12.14 3.90 -10.70
CA ARG A 295 -12.71 4.82 -11.68
C ARG A 295 -11.72 5.92 -12.01
N CYS A 296 -11.67 6.25 -13.30
CA CYS A 296 -10.95 7.38 -13.83
C CYS A 296 -11.96 8.41 -14.35
N THR A 297 -11.84 9.66 -13.92
CA THR A 297 -12.68 10.79 -14.30
C THR A 297 -11.83 12.06 -14.44
N PRO A 298 -12.32 13.13 -15.07
CA PRO A 298 -11.53 14.36 -15.23
C PRO A 298 -11.05 15.00 -13.91
N GLU A 299 -11.80 14.81 -12.83
CA GLU A 299 -11.50 15.35 -11.49
C GLU A 299 -11.57 14.24 -10.44
N ARG A 300 -10.75 14.34 -9.40
CA ARG A 300 -10.69 13.36 -8.29
C ARG A 300 -12.02 13.23 -7.54
N SER A 301 -12.71 14.33 -7.28
CA SER A 301 -14.04 14.34 -6.65
C SER A 301 -15.05 13.47 -7.42
N GLY A 302 -15.06 13.58 -8.76
CA GLY A 302 -15.85 12.73 -9.64
C GLY A 302 -15.44 11.26 -9.56
N ALA A 303 -14.16 10.97 -9.37
CA ALA A 303 -13.65 9.61 -9.30
C ALA A 303 -14.10 8.96 -7.99
N PHE A 304 -14.01 9.68 -6.86
CA PHE A 304 -14.55 9.25 -5.57
C PHE A 304 -16.04 8.96 -5.67
N ALA A 305 -16.83 9.89 -6.20
CA ALA A 305 -18.27 9.73 -6.35
C ALA A 305 -18.63 8.50 -7.20
N ALA A 306 -17.96 8.33 -8.33
CA ALA A 306 -18.20 7.22 -9.25
C ALA A 306 -17.80 5.87 -8.64
N ALA A 307 -16.64 5.79 -8.00
CA ALA A 307 -16.14 4.54 -7.41
C ALA A 307 -16.96 4.14 -6.19
N ALA A 308 -17.14 5.03 -5.22
CA ALA A 308 -17.90 4.76 -4.01
C ALA A 308 -19.38 4.54 -4.29
N GLY A 309 -20.00 5.36 -5.15
CA GLY A 309 -21.38 5.18 -5.57
C GLY A 309 -21.62 3.81 -6.24
N ALA A 310 -20.73 3.39 -7.14
CA ALA A 310 -20.81 2.07 -7.77
C ALA A 310 -20.61 0.94 -6.75
N ALA A 311 -19.62 1.05 -5.87
CA ALA A 311 -19.34 0.04 -4.86
C ALA A 311 -20.49 -0.11 -3.85
N LEU A 312 -21.00 1.00 -3.31
CA LEU A 312 -22.12 1.02 -2.35
C LEU A 312 -23.45 0.62 -2.98
N SER A 313 -23.69 0.95 -4.25
CA SER A 313 -24.92 0.52 -4.94
C SER A 313 -25.08 -1.00 -5.00
N ARG A 314 -23.96 -1.74 -5.05
CA ARG A 314 -23.96 -3.21 -4.98
C ARG A 314 -24.25 -3.76 -3.58
N HIS A 315 -23.87 -3.02 -2.54
CA HIS A 315 -24.18 -3.38 -1.16
C HIS A 315 -25.62 -3.02 -0.77
N GLY A 316 -26.09 -1.84 -1.18
CA GLY A 316 -27.46 -1.37 -0.94
C GLY A 316 -27.70 -0.70 0.42
N ALA A 317 -26.64 -0.42 1.19
CA ALA A 317 -26.75 0.27 2.49
C ALA A 317 -25.58 1.23 2.73
N VAL A 318 -25.76 2.14 3.70
CA VAL A 318 -24.71 3.02 4.22
C VAL A 318 -23.72 2.17 5.05
N PRO A 319 -22.40 2.36 4.90
CA PRO A 319 -21.41 1.62 5.68
C PRO A 319 -21.39 2.06 7.15
N ASP A 320 -21.03 1.15 8.06
CA ASP A 320 -20.85 1.47 9.48
C ASP A 320 -19.50 2.17 9.75
N VAL A 321 -18.49 1.83 8.96
CA VAL A 321 -17.12 2.33 9.08
C VAL A 321 -16.63 2.81 7.72
N TRP A 322 -15.93 3.94 7.71
CA TRP A 322 -15.27 4.46 6.53
C TRP A 322 -13.75 4.54 6.78
N TRP A 323 -13.03 3.61 6.16
CA TRP A 323 -11.58 3.64 6.01
C TRP A 323 -11.23 4.57 4.85
N ALA A 324 -11.07 5.84 5.19
CA ALA A 324 -10.89 6.91 4.23
C ALA A 324 -9.49 6.88 3.58
N HIS A 325 -9.38 7.48 2.40
CA HIS A 325 -8.09 7.75 1.79
C HIS A 325 -7.29 8.65 2.73
N GLY A 326 -7.85 9.75 3.24
CA GLY A 326 -7.29 10.54 4.35
C GLY A 326 -5.79 10.70 4.28
N SER A 327 -5.30 11.42 3.28
CA SER A 327 -3.88 11.56 3.01
C SER A 327 -3.22 12.64 3.85
N GLY A 328 -3.99 13.54 4.47
CA GLY A 328 -3.46 14.73 5.15
C GLY A 328 -3.22 15.90 4.22
N SER A 329 -3.54 15.76 2.93
CA SER A 329 -3.60 16.86 1.98
C SER A 329 -4.83 17.73 2.25
N THR A 330 -4.64 19.05 2.25
CA THR A 330 -5.75 19.99 2.43
C THR A 330 -6.82 19.83 1.35
N ALA A 331 -6.41 19.74 0.08
CA ALA A 331 -7.33 19.63 -1.05
C ALA A 331 -7.97 18.24 -1.14
N THR A 332 -7.16 17.18 -1.01
CA THR A 332 -7.67 15.82 -1.16
C THR A 332 -8.62 15.43 -0.03
N ASP A 333 -8.28 15.72 1.23
CA ASP A 333 -9.15 15.40 2.37
C ASP A 333 -10.48 16.19 2.28
N ALA A 334 -10.44 17.45 1.81
CA ALA A 334 -11.64 18.26 1.62
C ALA A 334 -12.56 17.72 0.53
N GLU A 335 -12.01 17.39 -0.65
CA GLU A 335 -12.78 16.78 -1.74
C GLU A 335 -13.36 15.42 -1.35
N GLU A 336 -12.56 14.59 -0.66
CA GLU A 336 -12.99 13.29 -0.19
C GLU A 336 -14.16 13.42 0.79
N CYS A 337 -14.05 14.27 1.82
CA CYS A 337 -15.11 14.49 2.81
C CYS A 337 -16.37 15.09 2.17
N ALA A 338 -16.22 16.07 1.27
CA ALA A 338 -17.35 16.72 0.61
C ALA A 338 -18.17 15.74 -0.24
N VAL A 339 -17.51 14.81 -0.94
CA VAL A 339 -18.17 13.85 -1.83
C VAL A 339 -18.73 12.66 -1.06
N LEU A 340 -17.95 12.10 -0.14
CA LEU A 340 -18.27 10.83 0.51
C LEU A 340 -19.03 10.98 1.82
N GLY A 341 -19.00 12.16 2.46
CA GLY A 341 -19.71 12.40 3.72
C GLY A 341 -21.20 12.09 3.65
N ALA A 342 -21.85 12.34 2.52
CA ALA A 342 -23.25 11.98 2.31
C ALA A 342 -23.46 10.48 2.05
N LEU A 343 -22.50 9.81 1.41
CA LEU A 343 -22.57 8.37 1.09
C LEU A 343 -22.23 7.47 2.29
N ALA A 344 -21.46 7.99 3.24
CA ALA A 344 -21.03 7.33 4.47
C ALA A 344 -21.56 8.06 5.72
N ALA A 345 -22.77 8.64 5.64
CA ALA A 345 -23.35 9.43 6.72
C ALA A 345 -23.50 8.60 8.01
N GLY A 346 -22.92 9.09 9.11
CA GLY A 346 -22.92 8.41 10.41
C GLY A 346 -21.89 7.29 10.55
N ALA A 347 -21.09 7.00 9.51
CA ALA A 347 -20.01 6.04 9.60
C ALA A 347 -18.86 6.59 10.47
N HIS A 348 -18.23 5.71 11.27
CA HIS A 348 -16.98 6.07 11.93
C HIS A 348 -15.85 6.20 10.90
N VAL A 349 -15.21 7.37 10.85
CA VAL A 349 -14.15 7.66 9.86
C VAL A 349 -12.78 7.42 10.45
N THR A 350 -11.96 6.58 9.79
CA THR A 350 -10.58 6.27 10.19
C THR A 350 -9.64 6.24 8.99
N SER A 351 -8.32 6.27 9.22
CA SER A 351 -7.26 6.17 8.21
C SER A 351 -5.96 5.68 8.86
N SER A 352 -5.24 4.78 8.18
CA SER A 352 -3.93 4.28 8.62
C SER A 352 -2.78 5.27 8.40
N LYS A 353 -2.97 6.30 7.57
CA LYS A 353 -1.85 7.09 7.01
C LYS A 353 -1.19 8.03 8.00
N GLY A 354 -1.88 8.44 9.06
CA GLY A 354 -1.26 9.15 10.18
C GLY A 354 -0.33 8.25 11.02
N THR A 355 -0.51 6.93 10.97
CA THR A 355 0.30 5.95 11.69
C THR A 355 1.43 5.40 10.84
N LEU A 356 1.14 5.03 9.59
CA LEU A 356 2.05 4.32 8.69
C LEU A 356 2.63 5.16 7.56
N GLY A 357 2.18 6.40 7.40
CA GLY A 357 2.38 7.15 6.17
C GLY A 357 1.56 6.61 5.00
N THR A 358 1.60 7.34 3.90
CA THR A 358 0.98 7.00 2.63
C THR A 358 1.85 6.01 1.88
N ALA A 359 1.42 4.75 1.84
CA ALA A 359 2.04 3.70 1.04
C ALA A 359 1.59 3.71 -0.44
N PHE A 360 1.31 4.89 -1.00
CA PHE A 360 0.94 5.11 -2.41
C PHE A 360 0.08 4.00 -3.03
N GLU A 361 0.55 3.29 -4.06
CA GLU A 361 -0.21 2.24 -4.74
C GLU A 361 -0.62 1.07 -3.84
N CYS A 362 0.10 0.84 -2.75
CA CYS A 362 -0.15 -0.22 -1.77
C CYS A 362 -1.19 0.20 -0.72
N GLY A 363 -1.36 1.51 -0.49
CA GLY A 363 -2.15 2.05 0.62
C GLY A 363 -3.58 1.54 0.70
N GLY A 364 -4.30 1.47 -0.42
CA GLY A 364 -5.67 0.95 -0.44
C GLY A 364 -5.77 -0.52 -0.04
N LEU A 365 -4.77 -1.36 -0.36
CA LEU A 365 -4.74 -2.76 0.07
C LEU A 365 -4.39 -2.90 1.55
N VAL A 366 -3.51 -2.03 2.08
CA VAL A 366 -3.22 -1.94 3.52
C VAL A 366 -4.51 -1.60 4.27
N ASP A 367 -5.25 -0.58 3.84
CA ASP A 367 -6.51 -0.18 4.46
C ASP A 367 -7.57 -1.30 4.36
N VAL A 368 -7.63 -2.07 3.27
CA VAL A 368 -8.49 -3.26 3.17
C VAL A 368 -8.11 -4.35 4.18
N ALA A 369 -6.82 -4.64 4.36
CA ALA A 369 -6.35 -5.63 5.34
C ALA A 369 -6.74 -5.22 6.77
N LEU A 370 -6.54 -3.95 7.10
CA LEU A 370 -6.85 -3.39 8.41
C LEU A 370 -8.37 -3.29 8.65
N ALA A 371 -9.15 -2.92 7.62
CA ALA A 371 -10.59 -2.88 7.68
C ALA A 371 -11.20 -4.26 7.90
N ALA A 372 -10.70 -5.28 7.19
CA ALA A 372 -11.14 -6.66 7.39
C ALA A 372 -10.90 -7.13 8.84
N GLU A 373 -9.71 -6.87 9.38
CA GLU A 373 -9.39 -7.25 10.76
C GLU A 373 -10.17 -6.41 11.79
N SER A 374 -10.40 -5.14 11.51
CA SER A 374 -11.21 -4.25 12.36
C SER A 374 -12.67 -4.71 12.46
N LEU A 375 -13.26 -5.15 11.34
CA LEU A 375 -14.58 -5.76 11.32
C LEU A 375 -14.63 -7.05 12.15
N ARG A 376 -13.60 -7.90 12.06
CA ARG A 376 -13.50 -9.13 12.88
C ARG A 376 -13.44 -8.84 14.37
N ARG A 377 -12.70 -7.80 14.77
CA ARG A 377 -12.55 -7.38 16.17
C ARG A 377 -13.76 -6.60 16.68
N GLY A 378 -14.59 -6.08 15.79
CA GLY A 378 -15.64 -5.13 16.15
C GLY A 378 -15.06 -3.87 16.80
N GLN A 379 -13.95 -3.35 16.27
CA GLN A 379 -13.28 -2.15 16.78
C GLN A 379 -12.81 -1.27 15.61
N THR A 380 -13.00 0.05 15.73
CA THR A 380 -12.50 1.02 14.76
C THR A 380 -11.37 1.83 15.42
N PRO A 381 -10.11 1.71 14.94
CA PRO A 381 -8.99 2.45 15.52
C PRO A 381 -9.05 3.94 15.19
N PRO A 382 -8.37 4.81 15.98
CA PRO A 382 -8.33 6.24 15.71
C PRO A 382 -7.42 6.60 14.53
N VAL A 383 -7.64 7.78 13.96
CA VAL A 383 -6.76 8.38 12.96
C VAL A 383 -5.47 8.83 13.64
N GLY A 384 -4.32 8.34 13.18
CA GLY A 384 -3.01 8.76 13.71
C GLY A 384 -2.76 10.26 13.49
N LEU A 385 -2.10 10.91 14.45
CA LEU A 385 -1.75 12.35 14.43
C LEU A 385 -2.94 13.33 14.37
N LEU A 386 -4.19 12.86 14.41
CA LEU A 386 -5.39 13.71 14.50
C LEU A 386 -5.65 14.11 15.96
N VAL A 387 -5.67 15.42 16.22
CA VAL A 387 -5.96 16.02 17.53
C VAL A 387 -7.23 16.84 17.49
N LYS A 388 -7.40 17.66 16.45
CA LYS A 388 -8.55 18.54 16.27
C LYS A 388 -9.06 18.40 14.83
N PRO A 389 -10.19 17.68 14.60
CA PRO A 389 -10.84 17.65 13.30
C PRO A 389 -11.06 19.05 12.75
N ASP A 390 -10.77 19.21 11.46
CA ASP A 390 -10.98 20.46 10.75
C ASP A 390 -12.48 20.74 10.61
N PRO A 391 -13.01 21.85 11.17
CA PRO A 391 -14.43 22.18 11.08
C PRO A 391 -14.91 22.40 9.63
N ASP A 392 -14.01 22.69 8.68
CA ASP A 392 -14.36 22.91 7.28
C ASP A 392 -14.64 21.59 6.52
N LEU A 393 -14.36 20.43 7.14
CA LEU A 393 -14.62 19.10 6.55
C LEU A 393 -16.05 18.59 6.80
N GLY A 394 -16.88 19.36 7.49
CA GLY A 394 -18.27 19.02 7.81
C GLY A 394 -18.42 18.18 9.07
N ASP A 395 -19.67 17.79 9.35
CA ASP A 395 -20.06 17.03 10.55
C ASP A 395 -19.87 15.53 10.31
N LEU A 396 -18.62 15.06 10.37
CA LEU A 396 -18.22 13.67 10.18
C LEU A 396 -17.69 13.07 11.49
N GLU A 397 -18.01 11.79 11.72
CA GLU A 397 -17.64 11.05 12.93
C GLU A 397 -16.20 10.50 12.85
N PHE A 398 -15.20 11.38 12.83
CA PHE A 398 -13.80 10.97 12.90
C PHE A 398 -13.48 10.27 14.23
N VAL A 399 -12.76 9.16 14.16
CA VAL A 399 -12.27 8.46 15.37
C VAL A 399 -11.00 9.13 15.88
N VAL A 400 -11.11 9.84 17.01
CA VAL A 400 -10.02 10.62 17.62
C VAL A 400 -9.58 10.00 18.95
N GLY A 401 -8.27 9.89 19.16
CA GLY A 401 -7.67 9.52 20.44
C GLY A 401 -7.75 8.03 20.78
N THR A 402 -8.96 7.50 21.02
CA THR A 402 -9.17 6.10 21.42
C THR A 402 -10.02 5.36 20.39
N ALA A 403 -9.74 4.06 20.22
CA ALA A 403 -10.56 3.21 19.37
C ALA A 403 -12.03 3.21 19.80
N ARG A 404 -12.93 3.24 18.82
CA ARG A 404 -14.37 3.15 19.05
C ARG A 404 -14.81 1.68 18.97
N PRO A 405 -15.52 1.17 20.00
CA PRO A 405 -16.21 -0.10 19.88
C PRO A 405 -17.19 -0.06 18.71
N ALA A 406 -17.12 -1.09 17.88
CA ALA A 406 -17.90 -1.25 16.67
C ALA A 406 -18.45 -2.69 16.61
N ALA A 407 -18.86 -3.23 17.77
CA ALA A 407 -19.31 -4.62 17.89
C ALA A 407 -20.55 -4.94 17.03
N SER A 408 -21.33 -3.92 16.66
CA SER A 408 -22.46 -4.03 15.72
C SER A 408 -22.08 -3.69 14.27
N ALA A 409 -20.90 -3.13 14.03
CA ALA A 409 -20.46 -2.77 12.69
C ALA A 409 -20.19 -4.04 11.88
N ARG A 410 -20.82 -4.10 10.71
CA ARG A 410 -20.71 -5.23 9.79
C ARG A 410 -20.18 -4.80 8.45
N THR A 411 -20.24 -3.52 8.11
CA THR A 411 -19.85 -3.04 6.79
C THR A 411 -18.77 -1.97 6.89
N ALA A 412 -17.71 -2.11 6.09
CA ALA A 412 -16.70 -1.07 5.92
C ALA A 412 -16.60 -0.62 4.46
N LEU A 413 -16.56 0.69 4.24
CA LEU A 413 -16.15 1.31 2.99
C LEU A 413 -14.66 1.65 3.09
N VAL A 414 -13.86 1.21 2.12
CA VAL A 414 -12.44 1.57 2.01
C VAL A 414 -12.26 2.42 0.76
N THR A 415 -11.64 3.60 0.86
CA THR A 415 -11.40 4.50 -0.28
C THR A 415 -9.93 4.83 -0.46
N ALA A 416 -9.53 5.00 -1.72
CA ALA A 416 -8.18 5.40 -2.08
C ALA A 416 -8.20 6.28 -3.33
N ALA A 417 -7.28 7.25 -3.42
CA ALA A 417 -7.12 8.10 -4.59
C ALA A 417 -5.66 8.28 -4.97
N SER A 418 -5.42 8.64 -6.24
CA SER A 418 -4.10 9.06 -6.69
C SER A 418 -3.64 10.35 -6.03
N HIS A 419 -2.33 10.44 -5.79
CA HIS A 419 -1.67 11.65 -5.28
C HIS A 419 -1.66 12.78 -6.32
N GLY A 420 -1.69 14.02 -5.86
CA GLY A 420 -1.51 15.21 -6.71
C GLY A 420 -2.82 15.94 -7.02
N ALA A 421 -2.77 17.27 -7.15
CA ALA A 421 -3.97 18.10 -7.35
C ALA A 421 -4.79 17.73 -8.60
N LYS A 422 -4.15 17.16 -9.64
CA LYS A 422 -4.78 16.74 -10.90
C LYS A 422 -5.05 15.24 -10.99
N ALA A 423 -5.01 14.53 -9.86
CA ALA A 423 -5.33 13.12 -9.80
C ALA A 423 -6.73 12.86 -10.40
N ALA A 424 -6.79 11.88 -11.31
CA ALA A 424 -8.00 11.55 -12.04
C ALA A 424 -8.61 10.21 -11.58
N THR A 425 -7.94 9.48 -10.69
CA THR A 425 -8.32 8.11 -10.30
C THR A 425 -8.62 7.98 -8.81
N ALA A 426 -9.68 7.24 -8.51
CA ALA A 426 -10.03 6.81 -7.16
C ALA A 426 -10.64 5.41 -7.21
N GLY A 427 -10.51 4.69 -6.10
CA GLY A 427 -11.10 3.38 -5.88
C GLY A 427 -11.92 3.33 -4.61
N ALA A 428 -12.85 2.38 -4.57
CA ALA A 428 -13.66 2.08 -3.40
C ALA A 428 -13.89 0.57 -3.29
N ALA A 429 -13.79 0.02 -2.08
CA ALA A 429 -14.15 -1.35 -1.76
C ALA A 429 -15.16 -1.39 -0.62
N VAL A 430 -16.13 -2.30 -0.70
CA VAL A 430 -17.07 -2.58 0.40
C VAL A 430 -16.79 -3.97 0.95
N LEU A 431 -16.54 -4.02 2.26
CA LEU A 431 -16.28 -5.24 3.01
C LEU A 431 -17.47 -5.55 3.93
N TRP A 432 -17.76 -6.83 4.15
CA TRP A 432 -18.78 -7.28 5.08
C TRP A 432 -18.27 -8.38 6.03
N GLY A 433 -18.39 -8.15 7.33
CA GLY A 433 -17.83 -8.98 8.41
C GLY A 433 -18.84 -9.84 9.19
N GLY A 434 -20.02 -10.13 8.64
CA GLY A 434 -21.01 -10.98 9.31
C GLY A 434 -20.73 -12.48 9.15
N ALA A 435 -21.40 -13.31 9.96
CA ALA A 435 -21.34 -14.76 9.82
C ALA A 435 -21.85 -15.19 8.43
N LEU A 436 -21.03 -15.92 7.68
CA LEU A 436 -21.34 -16.40 6.32
C LEU A 436 -22.39 -17.50 6.26
#